data_AF-A0A094F6L6-F1
#
_entry.id   AF-A0A094F6L6-F1
#
_cell.length_a   1.000
_cell.length_b   1.000
_cell.length_c   1.000
_cell.angle_alpha   90.00
_cell.angle_beta   90.00
_cell.angle_gamma   90.00
#
_symmetry.space_group_name_H-M   'P 1'
#
loop_
_entity.id
_entity.type
_entity.pdbx_description
1 polymer ?
#
loop_
_entity_poly.entity_id
_entity_poly.type
_entity_poly.pdbx_seq_one_letter_code
_entity_poly.pdbx_strand_id
1 'polypeptide(L)'
;MSTKRPAAPGSSAPKPPVSFSSSITISDIAVLIGTQPILIRSYSIIQPRARLISTLGPVSIGSMCIISERASIGVLSASTAAADPKLAGVTIGDNVTVDIGAIVEASHVGDGTHIEANARIHAGARIGKFCRIGAFCEVAAGEVLEDYTVLFGDGLRRIDKTENDEAKLKSTRRHVEVLRKLVTSKPEKFM
;
A
#
# COMPACT_ATOMS: atom_id res chain seq x y z
N MET A 1 -15.91 -34.87 -26.70
CA MET A 1 -16.77 -34.23 -25.70
C MET A 1 -15.95 -33.16 -24.97
N SER A 2 -16.12 -31.90 -25.34
CA SER A 2 -15.32 -30.78 -24.84
C SER A 2 -15.89 -30.30 -23.50
N THR A 3 -15.16 -30.50 -22.41
CA THR A 3 -15.57 -30.10 -21.06
C THR A 3 -15.39 -28.59 -20.91
N LYS A 4 -16.47 -27.86 -21.20
CA LYS A 4 -16.60 -26.42 -20.94
C LYS A 4 -16.47 -26.22 -19.41
N ARG A 5 -15.30 -25.73 -18.95
CA ARG A 5 -15.12 -25.35 -17.55
C ARG A 5 -16.18 -24.30 -17.20
N PRO A 6 -16.97 -24.48 -16.14
CA PRO A 6 -17.89 -23.45 -15.70
C PRO A 6 -17.08 -22.20 -15.32
N ALA A 7 -17.51 -21.05 -15.83
CA ALA A 7 -16.98 -19.76 -15.40
C ALA A 7 -17.19 -19.64 -13.89
N ALA A 8 -16.13 -19.29 -13.16
CA ALA A 8 -16.24 -19.02 -11.73
C ALA A 8 -17.33 -17.96 -11.51
N PRO A 9 -18.21 -18.13 -10.50
CA PRO A 9 -19.21 -17.12 -10.18
C PRO A 9 -18.47 -15.81 -9.95
N GLY A 10 -18.82 -14.78 -10.72
CA GLY A 10 -18.29 -13.44 -10.52
C GLY A 10 -18.56 -13.07 -9.08
N SER A 11 -17.49 -12.98 -8.28
CA SER A 11 -17.60 -12.63 -6.88
C SER A 11 -18.25 -11.25 -6.82
N SER A 12 -19.52 -11.19 -6.44
CA SER A 12 -20.19 -9.96 -6.03
C SER A 12 -19.63 -9.52 -4.67
N ALA A 13 -18.30 -9.45 -4.57
CA ALA A 13 -17.64 -8.72 -3.52
C ALA A 13 -18.08 -7.26 -3.67
N PRO A 14 -18.46 -6.58 -2.57
CA PRO A 14 -18.80 -5.18 -2.65
C PRO A 14 -17.64 -4.43 -3.30
N LYS A 15 -17.94 -3.74 -4.39
CA LYS A 15 -16.98 -2.84 -5.01
C LYS A 15 -16.90 -1.61 -4.11
N PRO A 16 -15.73 -1.27 -3.58
CA PRO A 16 -15.59 -0.10 -2.74
C PRO A 16 -15.84 1.16 -3.58
N PRO A 17 -16.40 2.23 -2.99
CA PRO A 17 -16.45 3.52 -3.67
C PRO A 17 -15.02 4.03 -3.88
N VAL A 18 -14.62 4.21 -5.13
CA VAL A 18 -13.26 4.64 -5.47
C VAL A 18 -13.23 6.10 -5.91
N SER A 19 -12.21 6.84 -5.48
CA SER A 19 -11.90 8.17 -6.01
C SER A 19 -10.46 8.18 -6.50
N PHE A 20 -10.30 8.25 -7.82
CA PHE A 20 -9.01 8.21 -8.48
C PHE A 20 -8.69 9.53 -9.13
N SER A 21 -7.44 9.97 -9.01
CA SER A 21 -6.93 11.06 -9.85
C SER A 21 -6.79 10.59 -11.30
N SER A 22 -7.02 11.48 -12.28
CA SER A 22 -6.88 11.19 -13.72
C SER A 22 -5.49 10.71 -14.14
N SER A 23 -4.47 10.97 -13.32
CA SER A 23 -3.07 10.62 -13.61
C SER A 23 -2.61 9.32 -12.95
N ILE A 24 -3.49 8.54 -12.32
CA ILE A 24 -3.09 7.26 -11.71
C ILE A 24 -2.79 6.20 -12.77
N THR A 25 -1.99 5.20 -12.39
CA THR A 25 -1.74 4.00 -13.19
C THR A 25 -2.14 2.79 -12.37
N ILE A 26 -3.22 2.12 -12.73
CA ILE A 26 -3.68 0.91 -12.04
C ILE A 26 -3.84 -0.24 -13.02
N SER A 27 -3.20 -1.38 -12.71
CA SER A 27 -3.36 -2.60 -13.49
C SER A 27 -4.79 -3.14 -13.39
N ASP A 28 -5.30 -3.71 -14.47
CA ASP A 28 -6.58 -4.42 -14.49
C ASP A 28 -6.60 -5.71 -13.65
N ILE A 29 -5.44 -6.23 -13.28
CA ILE A 29 -5.30 -7.42 -12.42
C ILE A 29 -5.22 -7.03 -10.94
N ALA A 30 -5.16 -5.73 -10.63
CA ALA A 30 -5.28 -5.26 -9.24
C ALA A 30 -6.67 -5.66 -8.68
N VAL A 31 -6.70 -5.89 -7.37
CA VAL A 31 -7.89 -6.36 -6.66
C VAL A 31 -8.26 -5.33 -5.61
N LEU A 32 -9.41 -4.67 -5.77
CA LEU A 32 -10.00 -3.81 -4.74
C LEU A 32 -11.19 -4.52 -4.12
N ILE A 33 -11.23 -4.60 -2.79
CA ILE A 33 -12.27 -5.27 -2.02
C ILE A 33 -12.70 -4.34 -0.90
N GLY A 34 -14.00 -4.16 -0.68
CA GLY A 34 -14.49 -3.48 0.51
C GLY A 34 -15.73 -2.66 0.29
N THR A 35 -16.20 -2.04 1.36
CA THR A 35 -17.38 -1.16 1.36
C THR A 35 -17.02 0.29 1.67
N GLN A 36 -15.82 0.53 2.20
CA GLN A 36 -15.32 1.85 2.55
C GLN A 36 -14.59 2.51 1.38
N PRO A 37 -14.45 3.84 1.38
CA PRO A 37 -13.84 4.54 0.26
C PRO A 37 -12.34 4.24 0.11
N ILE A 38 -11.92 4.08 -1.14
CA ILE A 38 -10.51 3.99 -1.53
C ILE A 38 -10.15 5.25 -2.33
N LEU A 39 -9.24 6.03 -1.78
CA LEU A 39 -8.75 7.27 -2.38
C LEU A 39 -7.33 7.05 -2.89
N ILE A 40 -7.08 7.32 -4.17
CA ILE A 40 -5.74 7.24 -4.76
C ILE A 40 -5.40 8.55 -5.44
N ARG A 41 -4.38 9.24 -4.93
CA ARG A 41 -3.91 10.53 -5.45
C ARG A 41 -3.05 10.37 -6.70
N SER A 42 -2.67 11.48 -7.31
CA SER A 42 -2.03 11.57 -8.63
C SER A 42 -0.69 10.82 -8.74
N TYR A 43 -0.43 10.26 -9.92
CA TYR A 43 0.84 9.60 -10.27
C TYR A 43 1.20 8.37 -9.44
N SER A 44 0.27 7.88 -8.62
CA SER A 44 0.45 6.62 -7.91
C SER A 44 0.22 5.44 -8.83
N ILE A 45 1.03 4.40 -8.62
CA ILE A 45 1.11 3.21 -9.46
C ILE A 45 0.69 2.00 -8.64
N ILE A 46 -0.33 1.30 -9.11
CA ILE A 46 -0.80 0.04 -8.55
C ILE A 46 -0.48 -1.07 -9.55
N GLN A 47 0.47 -1.93 -9.19
CA GLN A 47 0.94 -3.02 -10.02
C GLN A 47 -0.06 -4.20 -10.05
N PRO A 48 0.10 -5.14 -11.01
CA PRO A 48 -0.74 -6.33 -11.09
C PRO A 48 -0.80 -7.12 -9.78
N ARG A 49 -1.98 -7.65 -9.43
CA ARG A 49 -2.22 -8.49 -8.24
C ARG A 49 -2.00 -7.80 -6.90
N ALA A 50 -1.71 -6.49 -6.87
CA ALA A 50 -1.81 -5.71 -5.65
C ALA A 50 -3.25 -5.75 -5.12
N ARG A 51 -3.40 -5.80 -3.80
CA ARG A 51 -4.68 -5.94 -3.11
C ARG A 51 -4.93 -4.71 -2.25
N LEU A 52 -6.03 -4.02 -2.50
CA LEU A 52 -6.49 -2.90 -1.67
C LEU A 52 -7.78 -3.34 -0.95
N ILE A 53 -7.74 -3.38 0.37
CA ILE A 53 -8.78 -3.95 1.23
C ILE A 53 -9.34 -2.84 2.13
N SER A 54 -10.59 -2.49 1.90
CA SER A 54 -11.33 -1.41 2.56
C SER A 54 -12.63 -1.94 3.20
N THR A 55 -12.58 -3.16 3.72
CA THR A 55 -13.72 -3.81 4.38
C THR A 55 -14.01 -3.23 5.76
N LEU A 56 -12.95 -2.96 6.53
CA LEU A 56 -13.04 -2.49 7.91
C LEU A 56 -12.82 -0.99 8.07
N GLY A 57 -12.13 -0.35 7.13
CA GLY A 57 -11.91 1.09 7.13
C GLY A 57 -11.46 1.62 5.76
N PRO A 58 -11.43 2.95 5.62
CA PRO A 58 -11.05 3.59 4.37
C PRO A 58 -9.55 3.41 4.08
N VAL A 59 -9.19 3.40 2.80
CA VAL A 59 -7.79 3.34 2.36
C VAL A 59 -7.49 4.60 1.57
N SER A 60 -6.53 5.40 2.05
CA SER A 60 -6.08 6.62 1.38
C SER A 60 -4.62 6.48 0.98
N ILE A 61 -4.34 6.62 -0.31
CA ILE A 61 -3.00 6.55 -0.88
C ILE A 61 -2.64 7.92 -1.46
N GLY A 62 -1.51 8.47 -1.00
CA GLY A 62 -0.92 9.72 -1.47
C GLY A 62 -0.44 9.68 -2.92
N SER A 63 0.25 10.74 -3.33
CA SER A 63 0.78 10.95 -4.68
C SER A 63 2.12 10.25 -4.86
N MET A 64 2.44 9.86 -6.11
CA MET A 64 3.73 9.25 -6.47
C MET A 64 4.06 8.00 -5.65
N CYS A 65 3.05 7.28 -5.18
CA CYS A 65 3.27 6.03 -4.45
C CYS A 65 3.39 4.85 -5.42
N ILE A 66 4.23 3.88 -5.08
CA ILE A 66 4.39 2.65 -5.85
C ILE A 66 3.91 1.51 -4.99
N ILE A 67 2.84 0.84 -5.41
CA ILE A 67 2.32 -0.37 -4.77
C ILE A 67 2.64 -1.55 -5.69
N SER A 68 3.62 -2.35 -5.27
CA SER A 68 4.17 -3.43 -6.08
C SER A 68 3.30 -4.69 -6.11
N GLU A 69 3.60 -5.61 -7.03
CA GLU A 69 2.85 -6.87 -7.20
C GLU A 69 2.69 -7.62 -5.86
N ARG A 70 1.49 -8.17 -5.63
CA ARG A 70 1.12 -8.93 -4.42
C ARG A 70 1.19 -8.16 -3.10
N ALA A 71 1.54 -6.88 -3.10
CA ALA A 71 1.40 -6.06 -1.91
C ALA A 71 -0.08 -6.00 -1.49
N SER A 72 -0.34 -6.04 -0.19
CA SER A 72 -1.69 -5.93 0.37
C SER A 72 -1.78 -4.75 1.32
N ILE A 73 -2.69 -3.83 1.03
CA ILE A 73 -2.93 -2.63 1.83
C ILE A 73 -4.35 -2.68 2.35
N GLY A 74 -4.51 -2.54 3.66
CA GLY A 74 -5.81 -2.59 4.31
C GLY A 74 -5.79 -3.43 5.57
N VAL A 75 -6.62 -3.08 6.53
CA VAL A 75 -6.74 -3.81 7.79
C VAL A 75 -7.50 -5.12 7.54
N LEU A 76 -6.87 -6.26 7.83
CA LEU A 76 -7.47 -7.59 7.68
C LEU A 76 -8.12 -8.09 8.97
N SER A 77 -7.66 -7.60 10.14
CA SER A 77 -8.17 -8.06 11.43
C SER A 77 -9.32 -7.21 11.95
N ALA A 78 -10.46 -7.85 12.22
CA ALA A 78 -11.62 -7.21 12.84
C ALA A 78 -11.39 -6.84 14.32
N SER A 79 -10.47 -7.52 15.02
CA SER A 79 -10.22 -7.27 16.45
C SER A 79 -9.62 -5.89 16.72
N THR A 80 -8.79 -5.39 15.81
CA THR A 80 -8.16 -4.06 15.91
C THR A 80 -9.12 -2.95 15.51
N ALA A 81 -10.01 -3.19 14.52
CA ALA A 81 -11.06 -2.25 14.16
C ALA A 81 -12.12 -2.09 15.27
N ALA A 82 -12.39 -3.15 16.03
CA ALA A 82 -13.33 -3.13 17.16
C ALA A 82 -12.77 -2.41 18.40
N ALA A 83 -11.44 -2.45 18.61
CA ALA A 83 -10.79 -1.80 19.73
C ALA A 83 -10.72 -0.28 19.57
N ASP A 84 -10.43 0.21 18.35
CA ASP A 84 -10.37 1.64 18.06
C ASP A 84 -10.78 1.92 16.60
N PRO A 85 -11.94 2.56 16.36
CA PRO A 85 -12.42 2.85 15.00
C PRO A 85 -11.49 3.82 14.22
N LYS A 86 -10.62 4.56 14.92
CA LYS A 86 -9.60 5.41 14.32
C LYS A 86 -8.41 4.63 13.73
N LEU A 87 -8.18 3.40 14.19
CA LEU A 87 -7.09 2.53 13.75
C LEU A 87 -7.53 1.59 12.60
N ALA A 88 -8.80 1.65 12.21
CA ALA A 88 -9.36 0.82 11.14
C ALA A 88 -9.03 1.30 9.72
N GLY A 89 -8.67 2.58 9.55
CA GLY A 89 -8.30 3.16 8.25
C GLY A 89 -6.80 3.15 8.01
N VAL A 90 -6.38 2.96 6.75
CA VAL A 90 -4.98 3.00 6.32
C VAL A 90 -4.73 4.29 5.55
N THR A 91 -3.81 5.12 6.04
CA THR A 91 -3.39 6.35 5.35
C THR A 91 -1.93 6.25 4.95
N ILE A 92 -1.66 6.24 3.65
CA ILE A 92 -0.32 6.27 3.07
C ILE A 92 -0.05 7.69 2.55
N GLY A 93 1.07 8.27 2.99
CA GLY A 93 1.56 9.57 2.54
C GLY A 93 2.04 9.58 1.08
N ASP A 94 2.77 10.62 0.71
CA ASP A 94 3.29 10.82 -0.65
C ASP A 94 4.66 10.17 -0.84
N ASN A 95 4.97 9.73 -2.05
CA ASN A 95 6.26 9.12 -2.44
C ASN A 95 6.61 7.85 -1.67
N VAL A 96 5.60 7.14 -1.17
CA VAL A 96 5.79 5.87 -0.46
C VAL A 96 5.95 4.74 -1.46
N THR A 97 6.93 3.87 -1.24
CA THR A 97 7.11 2.66 -2.03
C THR A 97 6.82 1.45 -1.16
N VAL A 98 5.93 0.58 -1.65
CA VAL A 98 5.55 -0.69 -1.02
C VAL A 98 5.96 -1.80 -1.96
N ASP A 99 6.97 -2.57 -1.57
CA ASP A 99 7.52 -3.62 -2.40
C ASP A 99 6.71 -4.91 -2.39
N ILE A 100 7.18 -5.85 -3.22
CA ILE A 100 6.49 -7.08 -3.57
C ILE A 100 6.15 -7.88 -2.31
N GLY A 101 4.88 -8.27 -2.18
CA GLY A 101 4.40 -9.10 -1.09
C GLY A 101 4.37 -8.44 0.29
N ALA A 102 4.66 -7.14 0.41
CA ALA A 102 4.54 -6.42 1.66
C ALA A 102 3.07 -6.29 2.09
N ILE A 103 2.83 -6.35 3.41
CA ILE A 103 1.51 -6.25 4.02
C ILE A 103 1.46 -5.00 4.87
N VAL A 104 0.54 -4.09 4.56
CA VAL A 104 0.41 -2.78 5.22
C VAL A 104 -0.97 -2.67 5.86
N GLU A 105 -1.02 -2.89 7.17
CA GLU A 105 -2.19 -2.66 8.01
C GLU A 105 -2.03 -1.40 8.91
N ALA A 106 -1.00 -0.59 8.64
CA ALA A 106 -0.69 0.61 9.41
C ALA A 106 -1.84 1.61 9.42
N SER A 107 -1.99 2.34 10.53
CA SER A 107 -2.92 3.48 10.57
C SER A 107 -2.42 4.66 9.76
N HIS A 108 -1.10 4.89 9.80
CA HIS A 108 -0.45 5.98 9.09
C HIS A 108 0.95 5.56 8.63
N VAL A 109 1.28 5.89 7.38
CA VAL A 109 2.62 5.77 6.81
C VAL A 109 3.05 7.14 6.31
N GLY A 110 4.12 7.70 6.87
CA GLY A 110 4.63 9.00 6.50
C GLY A 110 5.27 9.04 5.11
N ASP A 111 5.44 10.26 4.61
CA ASP A 111 5.94 10.53 3.26
C ASP A 111 7.38 10.01 3.05
N GLY A 112 7.68 9.59 1.82
CA GLY A 112 9.03 9.14 1.44
C GLY A 112 9.48 7.83 2.09
N THR A 113 8.57 7.13 2.78
CA THR A 113 8.85 5.84 3.40
C THR A 113 9.00 4.74 2.37
N HIS A 114 9.92 3.81 2.61
CA HIS A 114 10.18 2.65 1.77
C HIS A 114 9.93 1.36 2.57
N ILE A 115 8.96 0.58 2.13
CA ILE A 115 8.60 -0.70 2.74
C ILE A 115 9.09 -1.80 1.79
N GLU A 116 10.12 -2.54 2.21
CA GLU A 116 10.76 -3.55 1.38
C GLU A 116 9.93 -4.84 1.28
N ALA A 117 10.40 -5.76 0.43
CA ALA A 117 9.70 -6.98 0.08
C ALA A 117 9.36 -7.86 1.30
N ASN A 118 8.12 -8.35 1.33
CA ASN A 118 7.58 -9.21 2.39
C ASN A 118 7.61 -8.62 3.80
N ALA A 119 7.86 -7.32 3.97
CA ALA A 119 7.71 -6.66 5.26
C ALA A 119 6.23 -6.69 5.70
N ARG A 120 6.00 -6.82 7.01
CA ARG A 120 4.65 -6.84 7.59
C ARG A 120 4.49 -5.70 8.59
N ILE A 121 3.52 -4.86 8.35
CA ILE A 121 3.17 -3.78 9.26
C ILE A 121 1.80 -4.08 9.83
N HIS A 122 1.77 -4.36 11.13
CA HIS A 122 0.54 -4.76 11.80
C HIS A 122 -0.40 -3.59 12.08
N ALA A 123 -1.65 -3.95 12.36
CA ALA A 123 -2.74 -3.01 12.57
C ALA A 123 -2.40 -1.95 13.63
N GLY A 124 -2.65 -0.69 13.28
CA GLY A 124 -2.49 0.43 14.19
C GLY A 124 -1.07 0.98 14.32
N ALA A 125 -0.07 0.38 13.67
CA ALA A 125 1.26 0.96 13.60
C ALA A 125 1.22 2.37 12.97
N ARG A 126 2.14 3.24 13.41
CA ARG A 126 2.35 4.59 12.86
C ARG A 126 3.80 4.71 12.44
N ILE A 127 4.02 4.89 11.14
CA ILE A 127 5.35 5.05 10.59
C ILE A 127 5.57 6.53 10.30
N GLY A 128 6.69 7.07 10.79
CA GLY A 128 7.17 8.41 10.48
C GLY A 128 7.55 8.60 9.02
N LYS A 129 8.18 9.73 8.72
CA LYS A 129 8.64 10.13 7.38
C LYS A 129 10.03 9.58 7.08
N PHE A 130 10.28 9.31 5.81
CA PHE A 130 11.57 8.82 5.29
C PHE A 130 12.10 7.55 5.96
N CYS A 131 11.20 6.75 6.54
CA CYS A 131 11.54 5.49 7.17
C CYS A 131 11.86 4.41 6.12
N ARG A 132 12.65 3.42 6.50
CA ARG A 132 12.89 2.21 5.69
C ARG A 132 12.57 0.98 6.52
N ILE A 133 11.63 0.17 6.05
CA ILE A 133 11.28 -1.11 6.67
C ILE A 133 11.96 -2.20 5.87
N GLY A 134 12.95 -2.87 6.45
CA GLY A 134 13.73 -3.90 5.79
C GLY A 134 12.89 -5.10 5.35
N ALA A 135 13.40 -5.83 4.36
CA ALA A 135 12.74 -7.03 3.86
C ALA A 135 12.53 -8.05 4.98
N PHE A 136 11.37 -8.71 5.00
CA PHE A 136 10.95 -9.66 6.03
C PHE A 136 10.87 -9.11 7.47
N CYS A 137 11.02 -7.80 7.67
CA CYS A 137 10.86 -7.19 8.99
C CYS A 137 9.37 -7.06 9.34
N GLU A 138 9.08 -7.11 10.64
CA GLU A 138 7.73 -6.97 11.18
C GLU A 138 7.67 -5.75 12.11
N VAL A 139 6.65 -4.91 11.94
CA VAL A 139 6.36 -3.78 12.83
C VAL A 139 5.15 -4.15 13.68
N ALA A 140 5.29 -4.07 15.00
CA ALA A 140 4.27 -4.53 15.93
C ALA A 140 2.99 -3.67 15.85
N ALA A 141 1.86 -4.25 16.25
CA ALA A 141 0.58 -3.56 16.28
C ALA A 141 0.64 -2.36 17.25
N GLY A 142 0.22 -1.18 16.79
CA GLY A 142 0.28 0.05 17.59
C GLY A 142 1.67 0.66 17.78
N GLU A 143 2.72 0.06 17.20
CA GLU A 143 4.07 0.59 17.31
C GLU A 143 4.21 1.93 16.56
N VAL A 144 4.95 2.86 17.15
CA VAL A 144 5.24 4.17 16.57
C VAL A 144 6.72 4.22 16.19
N LEU A 145 7.00 4.32 14.88
CA LEU A 145 8.33 4.55 14.37
C LEU A 145 8.54 6.04 14.14
N GLU A 146 9.63 6.56 14.69
CA GLU A 146 10.05 7.95 14.48
C GLU A 146 10.54 8.17 13.04
N ASP A 147 10.56 9.43 12.61
CA ASP A 147 11.10 9.82 11.30
C ASP A 147 12.55 9.34 11.13
N TYR A 148 12.94 9.00 9.90
CA TYR A 148 14.28 8.53 9.54
C TYR A 148 14.68 7.19 10.17
N THR A 149 13.70 6.42 10.65
CA THR A 149 13.97 5.09 11.23
C THR A 149 14.16 4.06 10.12
N VAL A 150 15.27 3.34 10.19
CA VAL A 150 15.57 2.15 9.40
C VAL A 150 15.39 0.93 10.31
N LEU A 151 14.39 0.12 10.01
CA LEU A 151 14.17 -1.18 10.65
C LEU A 151 14.87 -2.25 9.82
N PHE A 152 15.67 -3.10 10.45
CA PHE A 152 16.40 -4.17 9.76
C PHE A 152 16.58 -5.38 10.68
N GLY A 153 16.74 -6.56 10.07
CA GLY A 153 16.92 -7.81 10.82
C GLY A 153 15.73 -8.15 11.71
N ASP A 154 16.01 -8.78 12.85
CA ASP A 154 14.99 -9.24 13.81
C ASP A 154 14.58 -8.12 14.78
N GLY A 155 13.97 -7.06 14.24
CA GLY A 155 13.46 -5.92 15.03
C GLY A 155 14.51 -4.90 15.47
N LEU A 156 15.71 -4.91 14.88
CA LEU A 156 16.71 -3.86 15.13
C LEU A 156 16.30 -2.57 14.41
N ARG A 157 16.49 -1.45 15.10
CA ARG A 157 16.20 -0.12 14.57
C ARG A 157 17.43 0.77 14.65
N ARG A 158 17.64 1.56 13.60
CA ARG A 158 18.65 2.61 13.54
C ARG A 158 18.00 3.88 13.00
N ILE A 159 18.34 5.02 13.60
CA ILE A 159 17.91 6.31 13.06
C ILE A 159 19.03 6.79 12.13
N ASP A 160 18.71 6.98 10.86
CA ASP A 160 19.67 7.47 9.86
C ASP A 160 19.28 8.86 9.34
N LYS A 161 19.81 9.89 9.99
CA LYS A 161 19.62 11.29 9.58
C LYS A 161 20.57 11.74 8.47
N THR A 162 21.43 10.84 7.99
CA THR A 162 22.49 11.14 7.01
C THR A 162 22.01 10.98 5.57
N GLU A 163 20.86 10.34 5.35
CA GLU A 163 20.37 10.07 4.02
C GLU A 163 19.86 11.34 3.32
N ASN A 164 20.23 11.49 2.05
CA ASN A 164 19.79 12.61 1.22
C ASN A 164 18.36 12.36 0.72
N ASP A 165 17.37 12.92 1.40
CA ASP A 165 15.94 12.80 1.07
C ASP A 165 15.64 13.15 -0.38
N GLU A 166 16.32 14.16 -0.94
CA GLU A 166 16.18 14.54 -2.34
C GLU A 166 16.59 13.42 -3.30
N ALA A 167 17.65 12.67 -2.97
CA ALA A 167 18.12 11.57 -3.79
C ALA A 167 17.13 10.41 -3.79
N LYS A 168 16.53 10.08 -2.63
CA LYS A 168 15.46 9.09 -2.51
C LYS A 168 14.26 9.49 -3.36
N LEU A 169 13.78 10.72 -3.18
CA LEU A 169 12.63 11.25 -3.91
C LEU A 169 12.88 11.25 -5.43
N LYS A 170 14.08 11.63 -5.86
CA LYS A 170 14.48 11.58 -7.27
C LYS A 170 14.52 10.15 -7.82
N SER A 171 14.99 9.19 -7.02
CA SER A 171 14.97 7.77 -7.38
C SER A 171 13.53 7.26 -7.54
N THR A 172 12.66 7.52 -6.56
CA THR A 172 11.24 7.16 -6.62
C THR A 172 10.55 7.78 -7.83
N ARG A 173 10.79 9.07 -8.10
CA ARG A 173 10.20 9.74 -9.28
C ARG A 173 10.62 9.07 -10.59
N ARG A 174 11.90 8.71 -10.74
CA ARG A 174 12.39 7.98 -11.91
C ARG A 174 11.73 6.61 -12.02
N HIS A 175 11.59 5.91 -10.89
CA HIS A 175 10.93 4.60 -10.85
C HIS A 175 9.46 4.69 -11.27
N VAL A 176 8.72 5.70 -10.77
CA VAL A 176 7.35 6.00 -11.20
C VAL A 176 7.29 6.26 -12.71
N GLU A 177 8.20 7.06 -13.26
CA GLU A 177 8.21 7.37 -14.70
C GLU A 177 8.40 6.11 -15.57
N VAL A 178 9.30 5.22 -15.15
CA VAL A 178 9.54 3.94 -15.85
C VAL A 178 8.34 3.02 -15.73
N LEU A 179 7.84 2.80 -14.51
CA LEU A 179 6.71 1.89 -14.27
C LEU A 179 5.43 2.36 -14.98
N ARG A 180 5.22 3.67 -15.09
CA ARG A 180 4.08 4.22 -15.84
C ARG A 180 4.10 3.83 -17.33
N LYS A 181 5.29 3.64 -17.92
CA LYS A 181 5.44 3.20 -19.32
C LYS A 181 5.25 1.68 -19.46
N LEU A 182 5.47 0.92 -18.39
CA LEU A 182 5.45 -0.55 -18.39
C LEU A 182 4.10 -1.14 -17.94
N VAL A 183 3.43 -0.51 -16.98
CA VAL A 183 2.17 -1.00 -16.41
C VAL A 183 1.01 -0.55 -17.29
N THR A 184 0.34 -1.51 -17.92
CA THR A 184 -0.91 -1.27 -18.65
C THR A 184 -1.99 -0.79 -17.68
N SER A 185 -2.38 0.48 -17.79
CA SER A 185 -3.42 1.09 -16.95
C SER A 185 -4.82 0.85 -17.48
N LYS A 186 -5.75 0.38 -16.64
CA LYS A 186 -7.20 0.33 -16.94
C LYS A 186 -8.04 0.74 -15.72
N PRO A 187 -8.05 2.03 -15.35
CA PRO A 187 -8.80 2.52 -14.18
C PRO A 187 -10.32 2.37 -14.31
N GLU A 188 -10.86 2.41 -15.53
CA GLU A 188 -12.30 2.32 -15.85
C GLU A 188 -12.96 1.04 -15.32
N LYS A 189 -12.21 -0.04 -15.14
CA LYS A 189 -12.72 -1.32 -14.61
C LYS A 189 -13.28 -1.19 -13.19
N PHE A 190 -12.77 -0.23 -12.43
CA PHE A 190 -13.00 -0.10 -10.99
C PHE A 190 -13.95 1.06 -10.64
N MET A 191 -14.30 1.89 -11.63
CA MET A 191 -15.31 2.94 -11.51
C MET A 191 -16.73 2.41 -11.72
#